data_AF-A0A3M1BGS6-F1
#
_entry.id   AF-A0A3M1BGS6-F1
#
_cell.length_a   1.000
_cell.length_b   1.000
_cell.length_c   1.000
_cell.angle_alpha   90.00
_cell.angle_beta   90.00
_cell.angle_gamma   90.00
#
_symmetry.space_group_name_H-M   'P 1'
#
loop_
_entity.id
_entity.type
_entity.pdbx_description
1 polymer ?
#
loop_
_entity_poly.entity_id
_entity_poly.type
_entity_poly.pdbx_seq_one_letter_code
_entity_poly.pdbx_strand_id
1 'polypeptide(L)'
;MKAQQLKKIPAWIYYITGAAGLAMCLWMFLSHFTGEDSHPWLELGAGWMLAGLLCIWCGMDYSRSPVIRFFCMLFFGLIAFIHWLEFFRGFLPIYVPITQSLPFVLLISAELIICNLVKE
;
A
#
# COMPACT_ATOMS: atom_id res chain seq x y z
N MET A 1 -17.55 23.63 -7.43
CA MET A 1 -16.08 23.66 -7.62
C MET A 1 -15.29 23.04 -6.45
N LYS A 2 -15.57 23.36 -5.18
CA LYS A 2 -14.87 22.78 -4.00
C LYS A 2 -14.82 21.25 -3.96
N ALA A 3 -15.95 20.57 -4.21
CA ALA A 3 -16.04 19.11 -4.16
C ALA A 3 -15.17 18.37 -5.22
N GLN A 4 -14.82 19.03 -6.33
CA GLN A 4 -13.98 18.42 -7.37
C GLN A 4 -12.48 18.62 -7.08
N GLN A 5 -12.11 19.70 -6.38
CA GLN A 5 -10.74 19.92 -5.94
C GLN A 5 -10.38 19.09 -4.69
N LEU A 6 -11.32 18.93 -3.76
CA LEU A 6 -11.17 18.04 -2.60
C LEU A 6 -10.91 16.57 -2.98
N LYS A 7 -11.39 16.15 -4.17
CA LYS A 7 -11.16 14.81 -4.72
C LYS A 7 -9.77 14.60 -5.34
N LYS A 8 -9.03 15.66 -5.67
CA LYS A 8 -7.68 15.55 -6.28
C LYS A 8 -6.58 15.33 -5.25
N ILE A 9 -6.76 15.85 -4.03
CA ILE A 9 -5.79 15.75 -2.93
C ILE A 9 -5.59 14.30 -2.43
N PRO A 10 -6.58 13.41 -2.39
CA PRO A 10 -6.33 12.02 -2.00
C PRO A 10 -5.83 11.13 -3.14
N ALA A 11 -6.19 11.43 -4.39
CA ALA A 11 -5.87 10.57 -5.53
C ALA A 11 -4.36 10.41 -5.77
N TRP A 12 -3.55 11.45 -5.50
CA TRP A 12 -2.09 11.37 -5.66
C TRP A 12 -1.42 10.46 -4.63
N ILE A 13 -1.97 10.33 -3.42
CA ILE A 13 -1.45 9.41 -2.40
C ILE A 13 -1.58 7.97 -2.90
N TYR A 14 -2.70 7.65 -3.55
CA TYR A 14 -2.93 6.38 -4.19
C TYR A 14 -1.96 6.13 -5.36
N TYR A 15 -1.66 7.14 -6.19
CA TYR A 15 -0.65 6.98 -7.25
C TYR A 15 0.76 6.76 -6.71
N ILE A 16 1.19 7.51 -5.69
CA ILE A 16 2.51 7.35 -5.08
C ILE A 16 2.63 5.98 -4.40
N THR A 17 1.62 5.58 -3.63
CA THR A 17 1.59 4.26 -2.99
C THR A 17 1.59 3.14 -4.03
N GLY A 18 0.84 3.33 -5.12
CA GLY A 18 0.79 2.41 -6.24
C GLY A 18 2.15 2.23 -6.93
N ALA A 19 2.81 3.35 -7.27
CA ALA A 19 4.13 3.35 -7.86
C ALA A 19 5.19 2.73 -6.94
N ALA A 20 5.13 3.00 -5.63
CA ALA A 20 6.02 2.41 -4.64
C ALA A 20 5.83 0.88 -4.56
N GLY A 21 4.59 0.40 -4.58
CA GLY A 21 4.30 -1.04 -4.60
C GLY A 21 4.83 -1.73 -5.86
N LEU A 22 4.67 -1.11 -7.03
CA LEU A 22 5.26 -1.63 -8.27
C LEU A 22 6.80 -1.63 -8.25
N ALA A 23 7.42 -0.59 -7.69
CA ALA A 23 8.86 -0.52 -7.53
C ALA A 23 9.39 -1.61 -6.58
N MET A 24 8.69 -1.86 -5.47
CA MET A 24 9.01 -2.96 -4.55
C MET A 24 8.87 -4.32 -5.21
N CYS A 25 7.79 -4.55 -5.96
CA CYS A 25 7.64 -5.75 -6.77
C CYS A 25 8.83 -5.94 -7.72
N LEU A 26 9.18 -4.90 -8.49
CA LEU A 26 10.29 -4.96 -9.43
C LEU A 26 11.61 -5.27 -8.72
N TRP A 27 11.88 -4.61 -7.59
CA TRP A 27 13.06 -4.89 -6.77
C TRP A 27 13.12 -6.36 -6.35
N MET A 28 12.02 -6.90 -5.80
CA MET A 28 11.96 -8.29 -5.34
C MET A 28 12.13 -9.30 -6.47
N PHE A 29 11.55 -9.03 -7.65
CA PHE A 29 11.77 -9.85 -8.84
C PHE A 29 13.23 -9.81 -9.30
N LEU A 30 13.86 -8.63 -9.32
CA LEU A 30 15.26 -8.50 -9.70
C LEU A 30 16.20 -9.19 -8.69
N SER A 31 15.92 -9.07 -7.39
CA SER A 31 16.64 -9.77 -6.32
C SER A 31 16.64 -11.28 -6.52
N HIS A 32 15.50 -11.84 -6.94
CA HIS A 32 15.39 -13.26 -7.27
C HIS A 32 16.34 -13.66 -8.42
N PHE A 33 16.41 -12.87 -9.49
CA PHE A 33 17.33 -13.13 -10.62
C PHE A 33 18.81 -12.95 -10.27
N THR A 34 19.14 -12.23 -9.20
CA THR A 34 20.53 -12.06 -8.72
C THR A 34 21.01 -13.15 -7.76
N GLY A 35 20.22 -14.20 -7.53
CA GLY A 35 20.64 -15.39 -6.77
C GLY A 35 20.11 -15.47 -5.34
N GLU A 36 19.14 -14.64 -4.95
CA GLU A 36 18.34 -14.88 -3.74
C GLU A 36 17.26 -15.93 -4.07
N ASP A 37 17.65 -17.20 -3.98
CA ASP A 37 16.76 -18.35 -4.11
C ASP A 37 15.87 -18.48 -2.89
N SER A 38 14.77 -17.73 -2.85
CA SER A 38 13.64 -18.15 -2.03
C SER A 38 12.31 -17.79 -2.67
N HIS A 39 11.55 -18.84 -3.01
CA HIS A 39 10.12 -18.86 -3.36
C HIS A 39 9.26 -17.76 -2.68
N PRO A 40 9.43 -17.44 -1.37
CA PRO A 40 8.70 -16.35 -0.71
C PRO A 40 8.87 -14.96 -1.34
N TRP A 41 9.98 -14.62 -2.00
CA TRP A 41 10.14 -13.30 -2.62
C TRP A 41 9.24 -13.08 -3.83
N LEU A 42 8.93 -14.14 -4.58
CA LEU A 42 8.03 -14.07 -5.72
C LEU A 42 6.58 -13.88 -5.28
N GLU A 43 6.16 -14.61 -4.24
CA GLU A 43 4.82 -14.46 -3.66
C GLU A 43 4.62 -13.07 -3.06
N LEU A 44 5.63 -12.57 -2.35
CA LEU A 44 5.61 -11.23 -1.77
C LEU A 44 5.63 -10.15 -2.86
N GLY A 45 6.45 -10.32 -3.90
CA GLY A 45 6.49 -9.44 -5.07
C GLY A 45 5.16 -9.37 -5.81
N ALA A 46 4.49 -10.51 -6.01
CA ALA A 46 3.15 -10.55 -6.60
C ALA A 46 2.10 -9.83 -5.72
N GLY A 47 2.20 -9.95 -4.40
CA GLY A 47 1.37 -9.18 -3.46
C GLY A 47 1.56 -7.67 -3.60
N TRP A 48 2.81 -7.21 -3.71
CA TRP A 48 3.15 -5.82 -3.96
C TRP A 48 2.68 -5.32 -5.34
N MET A 49 2.75 -6.17 -6.36
CA MET A 49 2.21 -5.87 -7.70
C MET A 49 0.71 -5.63 -7.65
N LEU A 50 -0.03 -6.57 -7.06
CA LEU A 50 -1.50 -6.48 -6.96
C LEU A 50 -1.90 -5.23 -6.17
N ALA A 51 -1.27 -4.99 -5.02
CA ALA A 51 -1.54 -3.82 -4.21
C ALA A 51 -1.20 -2.51 -4.94
N GLY A 52 -0.09 -2.49 -5.68
CA GLY A 52 0.33 -1.38 -6.51
C GLY A 52 -0.71 -1.01 -7.58
N LEU A 53 -1.18 -2.03 -8.33
CA LEU A 53 -2.20 -1.87 -9.37
C LEU A 53 -3.56 -1.41 -8.81
N LEU A 54 -3.98 -1.98 -7.69
CA LEU A 54 -5.23 -1.59 -7.02
C LEU A 54 -5.16 -0.13 -6.51
N CYS A 55 -4.01 0.30 -6.00
CA CYS A 55 -3.78 1.69 -5.63
C CYS A 55 -3.86 2.62 -6.84
N ILE A 56 -3.24 2.27 -7.97
CA ILE A 56 -3.35 3.07 -9.21
C ILE A 56 -4.81 3.16 -9.68
N TRP A 57 -5.56 2.06 -9.64
CA TRP A 57 -7.00 2.07 -9.95
C TRP A 57 -7.76 3.01 -9.02
N CYS A 58 -7.53 2.92 -7.71
CA CYS A 58 -8.16 3.82 -6.74
C CYS A 58 -7.83 5.30 -7.00
N GLY A 59 -6.64 5.62 -7.53
CA GLY A 59 -6.30 6.96 -7.97
C GLY A 59 -7.09 7.42 -9.20
N MET A 60 -7.27 6.53 -10.19
CA MET A 60 -7.99 6.82 -11.45
C MET A 60 -9.49 7.03 -11.23
N ASP A 61 -10.10 6.25 -10.33
CA ASP A 61 -11.53 6.31 -10.04
C ASP A 61 -11.83 6.41 -8.55
N TYR A 62 -11.25 7.45 -7.94
CA TYR A 62 -11.34 7.68 -6.50
C TYR A 62 -12.80 7.76 -6.02
N SER A 63 -13.72 8.32 -6.79
CA SER A 63 -15.11 8.47 -6.34
C SER A 63 -15.96 7.21 -6.37
N ARG A 64 -15.62 6.21 -7.19
CA ARG A 64 -16.50 5.05 -7.42
C ARG A 64 -16.04 3.77 -6.72
N SER A 65 -14.88 3.82 -6.06
CA SER A 65 -14.22 2.62 -5.55
C SER A 65 -14.02 2.59 -4.03
N PRO A 66 -14.97 3.02 -3.16
CA PRO A 66 -14.78 3.02 -1.71
C PRO A 66 -14.51 1.62 -1.15
N VAL A 67 -15.16 0.61 -1.75
CA VAL A 67 -14.95 -0.80 -1.40
C VAL A 67 -13.53 -1.23 -1.73
N ILE A 68 -13.02 -0.91 -2.93
CA ILE A 68 -11.65 -1.27 -3.33
C ILE A 68 -10.63 -0.56 -2.43
N ARG A 69 -10.84 0.72 -2.11
CA ARG A 69 -9.97 1.46 -1.18
C ARG A 69 -9.92 0.83 0.21
N PHE A 70 -11.07 0.39 0.71
CA PHE A 70 -11.13 -0.37 1.96
C PHE A 70 -10.33 -1.67 1.88
N PHE A 71 -10.48 -2.45 0.81
CA PHE A 71 -9.70 -3.67 0.62
C PHE A 71 -8.19 -3.40 0.47
N CYS A 72 -7.77 -2.30 -0.17
CA CYS A 72 -6.37 -1.89 -0.20
C CYS A 72 -5.84 -1.61 1.21
N MET A 73 -6.57 -0.83 2.02
CA MET A 73 -6.18 -0.56 3.40
C MET A 73 -6.12 -1.84 4.23
N LEU A 74 -7.12 -2.73 4.09
CA LEU A 74 -7.14 -4.01 4.78
C LEU A 74 -5.93 -4.88 4.39
N PHE A 75 -5.62 -4.97 3.11
CA PHE A 75 -4.49 -5.75 2.61
C PHE A 75 -3.16 -5.26 3.17
N PHE A 76 -2.87 -3.96 3.06
CA PHE A 76 -1.65 -3.38 3.64
C PHE A 76 -1.62 -3.47 5.16
N GLY A 77 -2.78 -3.33 5.83
CA GLY A 77 -2.90 -3.52 7.27
C GLY A 77 -2.57 -4.96 7.70
N LEU A 78 -3.04 -5.97 6.97
CA LEU A 78 -2.71 -7.37 7.22
C LEU A 78 -1.23 -7.67 6.99
N ILE A 79 -0.63 -7.14 5.91
CA ILE A 79 0.81 -7.28 5.65
C ILE A 79 1.60 -6.68 6.81
N ALA A 80 1.29 -5.44 7.20
CA ALA A 80 1.96 -4.79 8.33
C ALA A 80 1.82 -5.62 9.61
N PHE A 81 0.60 -6.10 9.91
CA PHE A 81 0.32 -6.91 11.09
C PHE A 81 1.13 -8.22 11.12
N ILE A 82 1.22 -8.95 10.01
CA ILE A 82 2.01 -10.19 9.92
C ILE A 82 3.49 -9.91 10.23
N HIS A 83 4.07 -8.86 9.64
CA HIS A 83 5.47 -8.51 9.88
C HIS A 83 5.73 -8.03 11.31
N TRP A 84 4.74 -7.39 11.96
CA TRP A 84 4.82 -7.10 13.40
C TRP A 84 4.81 -8.37 14.24
N LEU A 85 3.97 -9.35 13.92
CA LEU A 85 3.98 -10.65 14.61
C LEU A 85 5.32 -11.37 14.47
N GLU A 86 5.92 -11.34 13.28
CA GLU A 86 7.24 -11.94 13.04
C GLU A 86 8.38 -11.21 13.77
N PHE A 87 8.30 -9.88 13.88
CA PHE A 87 9.22 -9.10 14.70
C PHE A 87 9.13 -9.49 16.18
N PHE A 88 7.92 -9.57 16.76
CA PHE A 88 7.76 -9.96 18.17
C PHE A 88 8.18 -11.41 18.45
N ARG A 89 8.21 -12.28 17.43
CA ARG A 89 8.75 -13.63 17.51
C ARG A 89 10.28 -13.69 17.35
N GLY A 90 10.93 -12.57 17.04
CA GLY A 90 12.37 -12.47 16.84
C GLY A 90 12.86 -12.87 15.45
N PHE A 91 11.97 -13.03 14.47
CA PHE A 91 12.34 -13.46 13.11
C PHE A 91 12.75 -12.30 12.20
N LEU A 92 12.29 -11.09 12.49
CA LEU A 92 12.57 -9.91 11.67
C LEU A 92 13.22 -8.79 12.49
N PRO A 93 14.09 -7.97 11.87
CA PRO A 93 14.54 -6.72 12.47
C PRO A 93 13.44 -5.65 12.42
N ILE A 94 13.45 -4.69 13.36
CA ILE A 94 12.39 -3.68 13.55
C ILE A 94 12.10 -2.83 12.30
N TYR A 95 13.08 -2.62 11.42
CA TYR A 95 12.87 -1.78 10.24
C TYR A 95 11.87 -2.39 9.25
N VAL A 96 11.73 -3.73 9.21
CA VAL A 96 10.82 -4.42 8.30
C VAL A 96 9.36 -4.11 8.62
N PRO A 97 8.82 -4.38 9.82
CA PRO A 97 7.44 -4.03 10.11
C PRO A 97 7.17 -2.52 10.00
N ILE A 98 8.15 -1.66 10.30
CA ILE A 98 8.01 -0.20 10.10
C ILE A 98 7.78 0.13 8.62
N THR A 99 8.64 -0.36 7.71
CA THR A 99 8.51 -0.06 6.27
C THR A 99 7.24 -0.67 5.68
N GLN A 100 6.85 -1.87 6.13
CA GLN A 100 5.61 -2.54 5.73
C GLN A 100 4.34 -1.83 6.26
N SER A 101 4.46 -1.02 7.32
CA SER A 101 3.36 -0.23 7.85
C SER A 101 3.10 1.07 7.07
N LEU A 102 4.10 1.58 6.33
CA LEU A 102 4.01 2.88 5.65
C LEU A 102 2.84 2.98 4.66
N PRO A 103 2.60 2.02 3.76
CA PRO A 103 1.47 2.10 2.84
C PRO A 103 0.13 2.17 3.56
N PHE A 104 -0.04 1.37 4.62
CA PHE A 104 -1.27 1.39 5.42
C PHE A 104 -1.50 2.75 6.08
N VAL A 105 -0.46 3.31 6.72
CA VAL A 105 -0.52 4.62 7.37
C VAL A 105 -0.82 5.74 6.37
N LEU A 106 -0.24 5.70 5.17
CA LEU A 106 -0.50 6.69 4.13
C LEU A 106 -1.94 6.63 3.64
N LEU A 107 -2.46 5.43 3.38
CA LEU A 107 -3.83 5.25 2.88
C LEU A 107 -4.88 5.64 3.92
N ILE A 108 -4.70 5.25 5.18
CA ILE A 108 -5.66 5.61 6.24
C ILE A 108 -5.63 7.12 6.51
N SER A 109 -4.45 7.74 6.46
CA SER A 109 -4.32 9.20 6.60
C SER A 109 -5.02 9.93 5.45
N ALA A 110 -4.90 9.42 4.22
CA ALA A 110 -5.62 9.95 3.07
C ALA A 110 -7.14 9.93 3.28
N GLU A 111 -7.70 8.78 3.69
CA GLU A 111 -9.14 8.66 3.93
C GLU A 111 -9.61 9.54 5.09
N LEU A 112 -8.85 9.64 6.19
CA LEU A 112 -9.19 10.49 7.33
C LEU A 112 -9.21 11.98 6.97
N ILE A 113 -8.22 12.45 6.19
CA ILE A 113 -8.17 13.83 5.71
C ILE A 113 -9.43 14.17 4.91
N ILE A 114 -9.88 13.26 4.03
CA ILE A 114 -11.08 13.46 3.22
C ILE A 114 -12.32 13.49 4.09
N CYS A 115 -12.44 12.55 5.04
CA CYS A 115 -13.57 12.52 5.96
C CYS A 115 -13.70 13.83 6.76
N ASN A 116 -12.58 14.46 7.11
CA ASN A 116 -12.57 15.75 7.79
C ASN A 116 -12.89 16.92 6.84
N LEU A 117 -12.30 16.94 5.64
CA LEU A 117 -12.56 17.99 4.64
C LEU A 117 -13.98 17.96 4.05
N VAL A 118 -14.69 16.85 4.12
CA VAL A 118 -16.09 16.72 3.65
C VAL A 118 -17.09 17.14 4.73
N LYS A 119 -16.68 17.21 6.00
CA LYS A 119 -17.54 17.65 7.11
C LYS A 119 -17.61 19.18 7.27
N GLU A 120 -16.70 19.92 6.64
CA GLU A 120 -16.65 21.41 6.60
C GLU A 120 -17.33 21.98 5.34
#